data_AF-A0A934SSK2-F1
#
_entry.id   AF-A0A934SSK2-F1
#
_cell.length_a   1.000
_cell.length_b   1.000
_cell.length_c   1.000
_cell.angle_alpha   90.00
_cell.angle_beta   90.00
_cell.angle_gamma   90.00
#
_symmetry.space_group_name_H-M   'P 1'
#
loop_
_entity.id
_entity.type
_entity.pdbx_description
1 polymer ?
#
loop_
_entity_poly.entity_id
_entity_poly.type
_entity_poly.pdbx_seq_one_letter_code
_entity_poly.pdbx_strand_id
1 'polypeptide(L)'
;MSQSRFFPHPPVSVDDLDAFMHRIDAGDGELAALSDEGREQLRTELAEAWLADYLDDYPVPAGLDDAAAQYRAIASGDRYPHLPEHVREDLLIQFNAVHGEGGPEHWKWQE
;
A
#
# COMPACT_ATOMS: atom_id res chain seq x y z
N MET A 1 15.89 -20.82 -6.54
CA MET A 1 14.56 -21.46 -6.44
C MET A 1 13.76 -20.59 -5.48
N SER A 2 13.03 -19.59 -5.99
CA SER A 2 12.16 -18.78 -5.13
C SER A 2 10.98 -19.66 -4.74
N GLN A 3 10.93 -20.05 -3.47
CA GLN A 3 9.71 -20.63 -2.93
C GLN A 3 8.72 -19.47 -2.83
N SER A 4 7.83 -19.38 -3.81
CA SER A 4 6.62 -18.58 -3.71
C SER A 4 5.88 -19.08 -2.47
N ARG A 5 6.00 -18.37 -1.34
CA ARG A 5 5.13 -18.59 -0.19
C ARG A 5 3.72 -18.31 -0.71
N PHE A 6 2.98 -19.40 -0.88
CA PHE A 6 1.63 -19.44 -1.42
C PHE A 6 0.74 -18.58 -0.52
N PHE A 7 0.43 -17.35 -0.93
CA PHE A 7 -0.73 -16.64 -0.42
C PHE A 7 -1.92 -17.23 -1.19
N PRO A 8 -2.76 -18.09 -0.57
CA PRO A 8 -3.87 -18.74 -1.28
C PRO A 8 -4.88 -17.73 -1.86
N HIS A 9 -4.91 -16.52 -1.28
CA HIS A 9 -5.59 -15.36 -1.83
C HIS A 9 -4.67 -14.14 -1.62
N PRO A 10 -3.84 -13.76 -2.60
CA PRO A 10 -3.09 -12.52 -2.51
C PRO A 10 -4.08 -11.33 -2.44
N PRO A 11 -3.77 -10.28 -1.66
CA PRO A 11 -4.61 -9.09 -1.63
C PRO A 11 -4.70 -8.49 -3.03
N VAL A 12 -5.92 -8.19 -3.48
CA VAL A 12 -6.19 -7.66 -4.84
C VAL A 12 -6.47 -6.16 -4.83
N SER A 13 -6.57 -5.58 -3.63
CA SER A 13 -6.71 -4.15 -3.40
C SER A 13 -5.76 -3.73 -2.28
N VAL A 14 -5.48 -2.43 -2.22
CA VAL A 14 -4.59 -1.89 -1.19
C VAL A 14 -5.26 -1.91 0.20
N ASP A 15 -6.59 -1.82 0.25
CA ASP A 15 -7.37 -2.03 1.49
C ASP A 15 -7.23 -3.48 1.98
N ASP A 16 -7.29 -4.46 1.08
CA ASP A 16 -7.04 -5.87 1.43
C ASP A 16 -5.59 -6.08 1.91
N LEU A 17 -4.63 -5.40 1.27
CA LEU A 17 -3.22 -5.46 1.66
C LEU A 17 -3.03 -4.91 3.08
N ASP A 18 -3.55 -3.72 3.39
CA ASP A 18 -3.45 -3.11 4.72
C ASP A 18 -4.11 -3.99 5.79
N ALA A 19 -5.31 -4.52 5.51
CA ALA A 19 -5.99 -5.46 6.40
C ALA A 19 -5.18 -6.74 6.62
N PHE A 20 -4.50 -7.25 5.59
CA PHE A 20 -3.64 -8.42 5.71
C PHE A 20 -2.38 -8.11 6.54
N MET A 21 -1.75 -6.96 6.33
CA MET A 21 -0.60 -6.50 7.13
C MET A 21 -0.98 -6.42 8.61
N HIS A 22 -2.16 -5.86 8.92
CA HIS A 22 -2.68 -5.82 10.29
C HIS A 22 -2.79 -7.21 10.92
N ARG A 23 -3.27 -8.21 10.18
CA ARG A 23 -3.38 -9.59 10.67
C ARG A 23 -2.03 -10.24 10.90
N ILE A 24 -1.03 -9.93 10.06
CA ILE A 24 0.36 -10.34 10.28
C ILE A 24 0.87 -9.75 11.60
N ASP A 25 0.68 -8.45 11.81
CA ASP A 25 1.12 -7.76 13.03
C ASP A 25 0.41 -8.28 14.30
N ALA A 26 -0.89 -8.56 14.21
CA ALA A 26 -1.65 -9.15 15.31
C ALA A 26 -1.14 -10.56 15.66
N GLY A 27 -0.55 -11.28 14.69
CA GLY A 27 -0.10 -12.65 14.88
C GLY A 27 -1.26 -13.62 15.12
N ASP A 28 -2.37 -13.42 14.41
CA ASP A 28 -3.59 -14.21 14.63
C ASP A 28 -3.54 -15.58 13.95
N GLY A 29 -4.11 -16.59 14.63
CA GLY A 29 -4.32 -17.94 14.08
C GLY A 29 -3.02 -18.61 13.67
N GLU A 30 -2.88 -18.91 12.37
CA GLU A 30 -1.70 -19.58 11.80
C GLU A 30 -0.43 -18.71 11.86
N LEU A 31 -0.60 -17.38 11.97
CA LEU A 31 0.51 -16.42 12.05
C LEU A 31 1.10 -16.33 13.47
N ALA A 32 0.39 -16.83 14.49
CA ALA A 32 0.87 -16.87 15.88
C ALA A 32 2.11 -17.73 16.06
N ALA A 33 2.34 -18.68 15.14
CA ALA A 33 3.49 -19.57 15.16
C ALA A 33 4.77 -18.90 14.62
N LEU A 34 4.66 -17.73 13.98
CA LEU A 34 5.79 -16.99 13.43
C LEU A 34 6.44 -16.12 14.51
N SER A 35 7.78 -16.05 14.49
CA SER A 35 8.51 -15.04 15.25
C SER A 35 8.24 -13.64 14.71
N ASP A 36 8.56 -12.61 15.49
CA ASP A 36 8.45 -11.21 15.06
C ASP A 36 9.22 -10.96 13.75
N GLU A 37 10.44 -11.50 13.65
CA GLU A 37 11.26 -11.44 12.43
C GLU A 37 10.62 -12.18 11.24
N GLY A 38 9.99 -13.34 11.50
CA GLY A 38 9.27 -14.08 10.46
C GLY A 38 8.05 -13.33 9.96
N ARG A 39 7.34 -12.62 10.85
CA ARG A 39 6.22 -11.75 10.50
C ARG A 39 6.67 -10.52 9.72
N GLU A 40 7.76 -9.89 10.13
CA GLU A 40 8.37 -8.78 9.40
C GLU A 40 8.76 -9.18 7.97
N GLN A 41 9.47 -10.30 7.83
CA GLN A 41 9.84 -10.81 6.51
C GLN A 41 8.62 -11.11 5.63
N LEU A 42 7.57 -11.69 6.21
CA LEU A 42 6.32 -11.96 5.49
C LEU A 42 5.65 -10.67 5.01
N ARG A 43 5.64 -9.61 5.82
CA ARG A 43 5.11 -8.30 5.40
C ARG A 43 5.90 -7.73 4.23
N THR A 44 7.23 -7.76 4.29
CA THR A 44 8.08 -7.26 3.21
C THR A 44 7.85 -8.03 1.92
N GLU A 45 7.87 -9.36 1.97
CA GLU A 45 7.62 -10.20 0.78
C GLU A 45 6.24 -9.95 0.17
N LEU A 46 5.22 -9.77 1.02
CA LEU A 46 3.85 -9.49 0.58
C LEU A 46 3.72 -8.11 -0.06
N ALA A 47 4.32 -7.08 0.55
CA ALA A 47 4.34 -5.72 0.02
C ALA A 47 5.01 -5.67 -1.35
N GLU A 48 6.21 -6.25 -1.47
CA GLU A 48 6.96 -6.27 -2.73
C GLU A 48 6.21 -7.02 -3.84
N ALA A 49 5.63 -8.18 -3.52
CA ALA A 49 4.83 -8.94 -4.48
C ALA A 49 3.60 -8.15 -4.93
N TRP A 50 2.91 -7.49 -4.00
CA TRP A 50 1.72 -6.71 -4.32
C TRP A 50 2.05 -5.49 -5.20
N LEU A 51 3.12 -4.75 -4.87
CA LEU A 51 3.57 -3.62 -5.67
C LEU A 51 3.88 -4.03 -7.11
N ALA A 52 4.55 -5.17 -7.30
CA ALA A 52 4.91 -5.67 -8.62
C ALA A 52 3.70 -6.00 -9.52
N ASP A 53 2.59 -6.45 -8.92
CA ASP A 53 1.41 -6.90 -9.67
C ASP A 53 0.31 -5.83 -9.80
N TYR A 54 0.19 -4.89 -8.84
CA TYR A 54 -0.98 -4.01 -8.73
C TYR A 54 -0.68 -2.51 -8.71
N LEU A 55 0.57 -2.09 -8.50
CA LEU A 55 0.89 -0.67 -8.34
C LEU A 55 0.52 0.15 -9.59
N ASP A 56 0.85 -0.37 -10.77
CA ASP A 56 0.62 0.32 -12.05
C ASP A 56 -0.88 0.49 -12.37
N ASP A 57 -1.74 -0.36 -11.81
CA ASP A 57 -3.20 -0.32 -11.98
C ASP A 57 -3.91 0.38 -10.80
N TYR A 58 -3.17 1.04 -9.91
CA TYR A 58 -3.74 1.66 -8.72
C TYR A 58 -4.75 2.77 -9.10
N PRO A 59 -6.01 2.71 -8.60
CA PRO A 59 -7.08 3.60 -9.06
C PRO A 59 -6.98 4.98 -8.40
N VAL A 60 -6.10 5.84 -8.93
CA VAL A 60 -6.00 7.25 -8.53
C VAL A 60 -7.29 8.00 -8.90
N PRO A 61 -7.95 8.71 -7.96
CA PRO A 61 -9.12 9.53 -8.27
C PRO A 61 -8.79 10.60 -9.31
N ALA A 62 -9.66 10.80 -10.31
CA ALA A 62 -9.48 11.84 -11.32
C ALA A 62 -9.81 13.26 -10.80
N GLY A 63 -10.67 13.37 -9.78
CA GLY A 63 -11.01 14.64 -9.15
C GLY A 63 -9.90 15.10 -8.21
N LEU A 64 -9.42 16.35 -8.39
CA LEU A 64 -8.31 16.89 -7.61
C LEU A 64 -8.60 16.99 -6.11
N ASP A 65 -9.82 17.34 -5.70
CA ASP A 65 -10.21 17.39 -4.29
C ASP A 65 -10.08 16.02 -3.61
N ASP A 66 -10.68 14.99 -4.23
CA ASP A 66 -10.64 13.62 -3.72
C ASP A 66 -9.22 13.06 -3.75
N ALA A 67 -8.49 13.30 -4.84
CA ALA A 67 -7.10 12.88 -4.96
C ALA A 67 -6.22 13.54 -3.89
N ALA A 68 -6.42 14.84 -3.62
CA ALA A 68 -5.65 15.59 -2.63
C ALA A 68 -5.94 15.10 -1.20
N ALA A 69 -7.22 14.83 -0.89
CA ALA A 69 -7.60 14.29 0.40
C ALA A 69 -6.97 12.91 0.63
N GLN A 70 -7.03 12.03 -0.37
CA GLN A 70 -6.43 10.70 -0.28
C GLN A 70 -4.91 10.73 -0.20
N TYR A 71 -4.25 11.54 -1.02
CA TYR A 71 -2.80 11.72 -0.99
C TYR A 71 -2.34 12.11 0.41
N ARG A 72 -2.96 13.13 1.02
CA ARG A 72 -2.57 13.60 2.37
C ARG A 72 -2.81 12.54 3.44
N ALA A 73 -3.91 11.79 3.34
CA ALA A 73 -4.21 10.71 4.27
C ALA A 73 -3.19 9.56 4.16
N ILE A 74 -2.77 9.19 2.95
CA ILE A 74 -1.74 8.17 2.72
C ILE A 74 -0.37 8.67 3.21
N ALA A 75 0.00 9.90 2.88
CA ALA A 75 1.28 10.50 3.27
C ALA A 75 1.44 10.62 4.79
N SER A 76 0.37 11.00 5.50
CA SER A 76 0.37 11.05 6.97
C SER A 76 0.31 9.68 7.64
N GLY A 77 -0.09 8.64 6.91
CA GLY A 77 -0.34 7.31 7.46
C GLY A 77 -1.68 7.15 8.14
N ASP A 78 -2.55 8.17 8.09
CA ASP A 78 -3.94 8.08 8.52
C ASP A 78 -4.70 7.05 7.66
N ARG A 79 -4.35 6.97 6.37
CA ARG A 79 -4.81 5.94 5.45
C ARG A 79 -3.73 4.89 5.23
N TYR A 80 -4.12 3.64 5.41
CA TYR A 80 -3.26 2.45 5.34
C TYR A 80 -2.12 2.45 6.39
N PRO A 81 -2.44 2.56 7.69
CA PRO A 81 -1.44 2.68 8.75
C PRO A 81 -0.57 1.43 8.92
N HIS A 82 -0.98 0.28 8.40
CA HIS A 82 -0.25 -0.98 8.52
C HIS A 82 0.66 -1.25 7.31
N LEU A 83 0.54 -0.45 6.25
CA LEU A 83 1.47 -0.53 5.13
C LEU A 83 2.85 0.02 5.51
N PRO A 84 3.93 -0.64 5.05
CA PRO A 84 5.26 -0.08 5.10
C PRO A 84 5.31 1.30 4.44
N GLU A 85 6.16 2.19 4.96
CA GLU A 85 6.29 3.57 4.46
C GLU A 85 6.60 3.60 2.96
N HIS A 86 7.55 2.79 2.48
CA HIS A 86 7.90 2.72 1.06
C HIS A 86 6.72 2.36 0.15
N VAL A 87 5.82 1.47 0.59
CA VAL A 87 4.60 1.12 -0.17
C VAL A 87 3.70 2.34 -0.27
N ARG A 88 3.51 3.08 0.84
CA ARG A 88 2.73 4.31 0.82
C ARG A 88 3.36 5.36 -0.09
N GLU A 89 4.69 5.50 -0.07
CA GLU A 89 5.42 6.40 -0.97
C GLU A 89 5.22 6.02 -2.45
N ASP A 90 5.31 4.73 -2.80
CA ASP A 90 5.07 4.24 -4.16
C ASP A 90 3.64 4.52 -4.63
N LEU A 91 2.64 4.39 -3.74
CA LEU A 91 1.27 4.80 -4.05
C LEU A 91 1.19 6.31 -4.34
N LEU A 92 1.86 7.15 -3.56
CA LEU A 92 1.88 8.61 -3.79
C LEU A 92 2.52 8.97 -5.13
N ILE A 93 3.49 8.18 -5.62
CA ILE A 93 4.07 8.35 -6.96
C ILE A 93 2.99 8.19 -8.03
N GLN A 94 2.04 7.27 -7.88
CA GLN A 94 0.93 7.12 -8.83
C GLN A 94 0.05 8.36 -8.89
N PHE A 95 -0.26 8.99 -7.74
CA PHE A 95 -0.97 10.27 -7.72
C PHE A 95 -0.21 11.36 -8.46
N ASN A 96 1.11 11.43 -8.25
CA ASN A 96 1.97 12.41 -8.91
C ASN A 96 2.05 12.17 -10.43
N ALA A 97 2.05 10.91 -10.87
CA ALA A 97 2.04 10.56 -12.29
C ALA A 97 0.75 11.03 -12.99
N VAL A 98 -0.39 10.98 -12.28
CA VAL A 98 -1.69 11.37 -12.83
C VAL A 98 -1.92 12.89 -12.79
N HIS A 99 -1.60 13.54 -11.66
CA HIS A 99 -1.99 14.94 -11.40
C HIS A 99 -0.86 15.96 -11.51
N GLY A 100 0.39 15.50 -11.50
CA GLY A 100 1.59 16.33 -11.55
C GLY A 100 2.52 16.10 -10.36
N GLU A 101 3.81 16.32 -10.57
CA GLU A 101 4.82 16.09 -9.54
C GLU A 101 4.72 17.10 -8.37
N GLY A 102 5.13 16.64 -7.18
CA GLY A 102 5.23 17.48 -5.97
C GLY A 102 4.04 17.41 -5.03
N GLY A 103 3.00 16.63 -5.35
CA GLY A 103 1.83 16.46 -4.50
C GLY A 103 0.78 17.58 -4.62
N PRO A 104 -0.29 17.51 -3.81
CA PRO A 104 -1.50 18.34 -3.95
C PRO A 104 -1.29 19.86 -3.96
N GLU A 105 -0.24 20.33 -3.30
CA GLU A 105 0.15 21.73 -3.21
C GLU A 105 0.68 22.27 -4.55
N HIS A 106 1.11 21.38 -5.45
CA HIS A 106 1.69 21.68 -6.75
C HIS A 106 0.76 21.34 -7.93
N TRP A 107 -0.31 20.59 -7.69
CA TRP A 107 -1.27 20.23 -8.73
C TRP A 107 -2.03 21.45 -9.24
N LYS A 108 -2.23 21.50 -10.57
CA LYS A 108 -2.95 22.60 -11.20
C LYS A 108 -4.46 22.39 -11.05
N TRP A 109 -5.02 23.03 -10.03
CA TRP A 109 -6.46 23.24 -9.88
C TRP A 109 -6.97 23.97 -11.12
N GLN A 110 -7.64 23.24 -12.02
CA GLN A 110 -8.35 23.88 -13.12
C GLN A 110 -9.59 24.56 -12.52
N GLU A 111 -9.58 25.88 -12.50
CA GLU A 111 -10.74 26.74 -12.18
C GLU A 111 -11.88 26.56 -13.19
#